data_AF-A0A7J0BZJ0-F1
#
_entry.id   AF-A0A7J0BZJ0-F1
#
_cell.length_a   1.000
_cell.length_b   1.000
_cell.length_c   1.000
_cell.angle_alpha   90.00
_cell.angle_beta   90.00
_cell.angle_gamma   90.00
#
_symmetry.space_group_name_H-M   'P 1'
#
loop_
_entity.id
_entity.type
_entity.pdbx_description
1 polymer ?
#
loop_
_entity_poly.entity_id
_entity_poly.type
_entity_poly.pdbx_seq_one_letter_code
_entity_poly.pdbx_strand_id
1 'polypeptide(L)'
;MIRGDEPVPDPVLLDWERPLHEHGLTVPAAPPTRVDHELEDGDELPFGGGARVVHSPGHTPGSIGIHLPRHEVLFTGDCVAAVDRVILGVMNIDPAQAVASFGRLAALAPSTACFGHGDPLTTDAAALLRAAAERAQEESGPDRPGGAAPVSPPARPLAD
;
A
#
# COMPACT_ATOMS: atom_id res chain seq x y z
N MET A 1 4.32 6.12 -17.09
CA MET A 1 4.59 6.25 -15.65
C MET A 1 6.05 5.92 -15.26
N ILE A 2 6.61 4.72 -15.48
CA ILE A 2 8.06 4.47 -15.20
C ILE A 2 8.95 4.77 -16.42
N ARG A 3 8.60 4.27 -17.61
CA ARG A 3 9.34 4.56 -18.87
C ARG A 3 9.10 5.96 -19.45
N GLY A 4 8.15 6.70 -18.89
CA GLY A 4 7.74 8.00 -19.42
C GLY A 4 6.78 7.95 -20.61
N ASP A 5 6.35 6.77 -21.06
CA ASP A 5 5.44 6.60 -22.21
C ASP A 5 4.03 7.20 -21.98
N GLU A 6 3.65 7.33 -20.71
CA GLU A 6 2.38 7.90 -20.25
C GLU A 6 2.62 8.79 -19.03
N PRO A 7 1.83 9.88 -18.86
CA PRO A 7 1.90 10.72 -17.68
C PRO A 7 1.55 9.91 -16.42
N VAL A 8 2.05 10.37 -15.27
CA VAL A 8 1.65 9.92 -13.93
C VAL A 8 0.28 10.56 -13.65
N PRO A 9 -0.82 9.80 -13.47
CA PRO A 9 -2.11 10.38 -13.09
C PRO A 9 -2.04 11.00 -11.70
N ASP A 10 -2.79 12.08 -11.48
CA ASP A 10 -2.93 12.68 -10.15
C ASP A 10 -3.77 11.77 -9.23
N PRO A 11 -3.45 11.70 -7.93
CA PRO A 11 -4.24 10.95 -6.96
C PRO A 11 -5.58 11.61 -6.66
N VAL A 12 -6.58 10.80 -6.27
CA VAL A 12 -7.84 11.29 -5.72
C VAL A 12 -7.62 11.61 -4.24
N LEU A 13 -7.30 12.88 -3.96
CA LEU A 13 -7.00 13.33 -2.60
C LEU A 13 -8.27 13.55 -1.77
N LEU A 14 -8.34 12.89 -0.61
CA LEU A 14 -9.26 13.24 0.46
C LEU A 14 -8.83 14.57 1.11
N ASP A 15 -9.76 15.29 1.72
CA ASP A 15 -9.47 16.64 2.28
C ASP A 15 -8.34 16.64 3.30
N TRP A 16 -8.23 15.57 4.09
CA TRP A 16 -7.16 15.42 5.08
C TRP A 16 -5.81 15.01 4.46
N GLU A 17 -5.79 14.46 3.25
CA GLU A 17 -4.56 14.09 2.53
C GLU A 17 -3.95 15.29 1.81
N ARG A 18 -4.73 16.35 1.50
CA ARG A 18 -4.23 17.52 0.78
C ARG A 18 -3.03 18.19 1.46
N PRO A 19 -3.06 18.48 2.78
CA PRO A 19 -1.88 19.02 3.45
C PRO A 19 -0.69 18.07 3.40
N LEU A 20 -0.92 16.76 3.51
CA LEU A 20 0.14 15.76 3.41
C LEU A 20 0.77 15.74 2.01
N HIS A 21 -0.05 15.80 0.95
CA HIS A 21 0.41 15.83 -0.44
C HIS A 21 1.22 17.10 -0.75
N GLU A 22 0.74 18.26 -0.29
CA GLU A 22 1.44 19.55 -0.48
C GLU A 22 2.82 19.57 0.19
N HIS A 23 2.97 18.92 1.36
CA HIS A 23 4.23 18.86 2.09
C HIS A 23 5.08 17.62 1.74
N GLY A 24 4.50 16.60 1.12
CA GLY A 24 5.16 15.32 0.82
C GLY A 24 6.05 15.36 -0.43
N LEU A 25 5.79 16.28 -1.36
CA LEU A 25 6.57 16.49 -2.58
C LEU A 25 7.87 17.26 -2.28
N THR A 26 8.74 16.67 -1.49
CA THR A 26 10.01 17.27 -1.03
C THR A 26 11.18 17.05 -1.99
N VAL A 27 10.99 16.18 -2.99
CA VAL A 27 12.00 15.87 -4.01
C VAL A 27 11.42 16.08 -5.43
N PRO A 28 12.27 16.42 -6.42
CA PRO A 28 11.82 16.55 -7.80
C PRO A 28 11.21 15.24 -8.33
N ALA A 29 10.32 15.37 -9.31
CA ALA A 29 9.81 14.20 -10.03
C ALA A 29 10.97 13.35 -10.58
N ALA A 30 10.92 12.05 -10.32
CA ALA A 30 11.92 11.12 -10.85
C ALA A 30 11.87 11.11 -12.38
N PRO A 31 13.03 11.10 -13.08
CA PRO A 31 13.04 11.02 -14.52
C PRO A 31 12.54 9.64 -14.98
N PRO A 32 11.99 9.55 -16.21
CA PRO A 32 11.73 8.27 -16.85
C PRO A 32 12.93 7.33 -16.79
N THR A 33 12.69 6.07 -16.45
CA THR A 33 13.74 5.06 -16.25
C THR A 33 13.51 3.87 -17.18
N ARG A 34 14.60 3.34 -17.75
CA ARG A 34 14.55 2.12 -18.57
C ARG A 34 14.11 0.94 -17.69
N VAL A 35 13.08 0.23 -18.13
CA VAL A 35 12.63 -1.02 -17.48
C VAL A 35 13.29 -2.19 -18.18
N ASP A 36 14.09 -2.97 -17.45
CA ASP A 36 14.77 -4.15 -17.98
C ASP A 36 13.83 -5.36 -18.10
N HIS A 37 12.90 -5.51 -17.15
CA HIS A 37 11.91 -6.59 -17.11
C HIS A 37 10.56 -6.06 -16.65
N GLU A 38 9.51 -6.39 -17.41
CA GLU A 38 8.13 -6.19 -16.99
C GLU A 38 7.66 -7.38 -16.17
N LEU A 39 6.78 -7.13 -15.21
CA LEU A 39 6.22 -8.13 -14.32
C LEU A 39 4.70 -8.14 -14.47
N GLU A 40 4.14 -9.34 -14.47
CA GLU A 40 2.69 -9.58 -14.49
C GLU A 40 2.22 -10.24 -13.18
N ASP A 41 0.90 -10.21 -12.96
CA ASP A 41 0.30 -10.87 -11.79
C ASP A 41 0.63 -12.37 -11.78
N GLY A 42 1.08 -12.89 -10.64
CA GLY A 42 1.39 -14.29 -10.47
C GLY A 42 2.78 -14.73 -10.97
N ASP A 43 3.56 -13.83 -11.57
CA ASP A 43 4.95 -14.12 -11.95
C ASP A 43 5.76 -14.62 -10.76
N GLU A 44 6.55 -15.66 -10.99
CA GLU A 44 7.51 -16.17 -10.01
C GLU A 44 8.91 -15.62 -10.30
N LEU A 45 9.48 -14.96 -9.30
CA LEU A 45 10.79 -14.30 -9.38
C LEU A 45 11.90 -15.25 -8.93
N PRO A 46 13.11 -15.18 -9.53
CA PRO A 46 14.22 -16.10 -9.25
C PRO A 46 14.95 -15.79 -7.93
N PHE A 47 14.25 -15.26 -6.93
CA PHE A 47 14.76 -14.98 -5.59
C PHE A 47 13.69 -15.26 -4.53
N GLY A 48 14.04 -15.15 -3.24
CA GLY A 48 13.08 -15.25 -2.14
C GLY A 48 12.40 -16.63 -2.02
N GLY A 49 13.01 -17.67 -2.60
CA GLY A 49 12.47 -19.03 -2.58
C GLY A 49 11.22 -19.22 -3.44
N GLY A 50 11.10 -18.48 -4.56
CA GLY A 50 9.91 -18.46 -5.40
C GLY A 50 8.97 -17.32 -5.02
N ALA A 51 9.53 -16.11 -4.90
CA ALA A 51 8.74 -14.91 -4.63
C ALA A 51 7.72 -14.69 -5.76
N ARG A 52 6.51 -14.29 -5.41
CA ARG A 52 5.38 -14.15 -6.33
C ARG A 52 4.96 -12.69 -6.43
N VAL A 53 4.80 -12.21 -7.64
CA VAL A 53 4.20 -10.91 -7.92
C VAL A 53 2.69 -11.01 -7.66
N VAL A 54 2.16 -10.00 -6.99
CA VAL A 54 0.73 -9.83 -6.73
C VAL A 54 0.35 -8.47 -7.26
N HIS A 55 -0.34 -8.40 -8.40
CA HIS A 55 -0.79 -7.13 -8.95
C HIS A 55 -1.81 -6.49 -8.01
N SER A 56 -1.51 -5.28 -7.56
CA SER A 56 -2.24 -4.56 -6.51
C SER A 56 -2.54 -3.13 -6.97
N PRO A 57 -3.30 -2.94 -8.06
CA PRO A 57 -3.56 -1.63 -8.62
C PRO A 57 -4.44 -0.77 -7.70
N GLY A 58 -4.35 0.54 -7.85
CA GLY A 58 -5.18 1.51 -7.13
C GLY A 58 -4.36 2.66 -6.53
N HIS A 59 -3.30 2.35 -5.79
CA HIS A 59 -2.32 3.38 -5.42
C HIS A 59 -1.69 3.97 -6.69
N THR A 60 -1.20 3.09 -7.56
CA THR A 60 -0.98 3.37 -8.98
C THR A 60 -1.55 2.24 -9.84
N PRO A 61 -1.77 2.44 -11.15
CA PRO A 61 -2.22 1.35 -12.04
C PRO A 61 -1.26 0.15 -12.09
N GLY A 62 0.05 0.42 -11.96
CA GLY A 62 1.11 -0.59 -12.01
C GLY A 62 1.62 -1.07 -10.64
N SER A 63 0.95 -0.70 -9.54
CA SER A 63 1.36 -1.10 -8.20
C SER A 63 1.31 -2.63 -8.06
N ILE A 64 2.33 -3.19 -7.41
CA ILE A 64 2.44 -4.62 -7.10
C ILE A 64 2.84 -4.82 -5.63
N GLY A 65 2.40 -5.92 -5.06
CA GLY A 65 2.99 -6.55 -3.89
C GLY A 65 3.89 -7.72 -4.28
N ILE A 66 4.80 -8.09 -3.39
CA ILE A 66 5.67 -9.26 -3.54
C ILE A 66 5.46 -10.18 -2.35
N HIS A 67 4.93 -11.37 -2.60
CA HIS A 67 4.72 -12.40 -1.59
C HIS A 67 5.85 -13.42 -1.64
N LEU A 68 6.41 -13.77 -0.48
CA LEU A 68 7.45 -14.79 -0.35
C LEU A 68 6.83 -15.97 0.42
N PRO A 69 6.16 -16.93 -0.25
CA PRO A 69 5.38 -17.97 0.44
C PRO A 69 6.24 -18.83 1.37
N ARG A 70 7.47 -19.14 0.97
CA ARG A 70 8.42 -19.93 1.78
C ARG A 70 8.79 -19.25 3.10
N HIS A 71 8.77 -17.92 3.12
CA HIS A 71 9.16 -17.11 4.28
C HIS A 71 7.95 -16.51 5.00
N GLU A 72 6.75 -16.68 4.45
CA GLU A 72 5.50 -16.08 4.94
C GLU A 72 5.58 -14.55 5.09
N VAL A 73 6.36 -13.90 4.19
CA VAL A 73 6.55 -12.45 4.16
C VAL A 73 5.78 -11.85 2.99
N LEU A 74 5.07 -10.75 3.21
CA LEU A 74 4.43 -9.97 2.17
C LEU A 74 4.96 -8.53 2.16
N PHE A 75 5.48 -8.08 1.03
CA PHE A 75 5.69 -6.66 0.76
C PHE A 75 4.47 -6.12 0.02
N THR A 76 3.83 -5.09 0.57
CA THR A 76 2.54 -4.57 0.05
C THR A 76 2.69 -3.37 -0.88
N GLY A 77 3.90 -2.83 -1.01
CA GLY A 77 4.12 -1.51 -1.60
C GLY A 77 3.35 -0.44 -0.83
N ASP A 78 2.99 0.64 -1.52
CA ASP A 78 2.18 1.73 -0.93
C ASP A 78 0.67 1.45 -0.94
N CYS A 79 0.23 0.25 -1.31
CA CYS A 79 -1.19 -0.14 -1.16
C CYS A 79 -1.62 -0.16 0.31
N VAL A 80 -0.68 -0.45 1.22
CA VAL A 80 -0.93 -0.56 2.67
C VAL A 80 0.16 0.20 3.40
N ALA A 81 -0.22 0.93 4.45
CA ALA A 81 0.70 1.64 5.33
C ALA A 81 0.44 1.29 6.81
N ALA A 82 1.45 1.47 7.66
CA ALA A 82 1.36 1.30 9.10
C ALA A 82 1.81 2.57 9.83
N VAL A 83 0.90 3.53 9.99
CA VAL A 83 1.13 4.75 10.79
C VAL A 83 0.14 4.70 11.94
N ASP A 84 0.63 4.41 13.15
CA ASP A 84 -0.11 4.10 14.39
C ASP A 84 -0.99 2.83 14.34
N ARG A 85 -1.55 2.51 13.17
CA ARG A 85 -2.29 1.28 12.86
C ARG A 85 -2.13 0.95 11.38
N VAL A 86 -2.49 -0.27 11.00
CA VAL A 86 -2.58 -0.65 9.59
C VAL A 86 -3.78 0.03 8.94
N ILE A 87 -3.53 0.72 7.82
CA ILE A 87 -4.49 1.46 7.03
C ILE A 87 -4.31 1.15 5.53
N LEU A 88 -5.32 1.47 4.73
CA LEU A 88 -5.13 1.67 3.30
C LEU A 88 -4.06 2.76 3.10
N GLY A 89 -3.17 2.58 2.13
CA GLY A 89 -2.24 3.65 1.74
C GLY A 89 -2.95 4.94 1.36
N VAL A 90 -2.21 6.04 1.40
CA VAL A 90 -2.71 7.38 1.07
C VAL A 90 -2.46 7.74 -0.39
N MET A 91 -3.14 8.78 -0.88
CA MET A 91 -2.91 9.35 -2.22
C MET A 91 -3.11 8.32 -3.34
N ASN A 92 -4.23 7.60 -3.30
CA ASN A 92 -4.54 6.59 -4.31
C ASN A 92 -5.08 7.24 -5.60
N ILE A 93 -4.63 6.76 -6.76
CA ILE A 93 -5.18 7.14 -8.07
C ILE A 93 -6.61 6.58 -8.25
N ASP A 94 -6.83 5.35 -7.82
CA ASP A 94 -8.16 4.71 -7.75
C ASP A 94 -8.36 4.11 -6.35
N PRO A 95 -9.02 4.85 -5.43
CA PRO A 95 -9.26 4.39 -4.07
C PRO A 95 -10.09 3.09 -3.99
N ALA A 96 -11.08 2.90 -4.87
CA ALA A 96 -11.92 1.72 -4.85
C ALA A 96 -11.12 0.48 -5.27
N GLN A 97 -10.27 0.62 -6.29
CA GLN A 97 -9.37 -0.43 -6.72
C GLN A 97 -8.29 -0.72 -5.67
N ALA A 98 -7.77 0.32 -4.99
CA ALA A 98 -6.79 0.15 -3.92
C ALA A 98 -7.36 -0.66 -2.75
N VAL A 99 -8.61 -0.42 -2.38
CA VAL A 99 -9.32 -1.17 -1.34
C VAL A 99 -9.53 -2.64 -1.76
N ALA A 100 -9.89 -2.91 -3.02
CA ALA A 100 -9.96 -4.27 -3.54
C ALA A 100 -8.59 -4.98 -3.52
N SER A 101 -7.52 -4.28 -3.91
CA SER A 101 -6.14 -4.77 -3.87
C SER A 101 -5.68 -5.06 -2.45
N PHE A 102 -6.02 -4.22 -1.49
CA PHE A 102 -5.75 -4.46 -0.08
C PHE A 102 -6.42 -5.76 0.40
N GLY A 103 -7.68 -6.00 0.02
CA GLY A 103 -8.37 -7.27 0.29
C GLY A 103 -7.62 -8.48 -0.27
N ARG A 104 -7.14 -8.41 -1.52
CA ARG A 104 -6.35 -9.49 -2.15
C ARG A 104 -5.05 -9.76 -1.40
N LEU A 105 -4.33 -8.71 -1.02
CA LEU A 105 -3.08 -8.81 -0.26
C LEU A 105 -3.31 -9.42 1.14
N ALA A 106 -4.37 -8.98 1.84
CA ALA A 106 -4.73 -9.49 3.16
C ALA A 106 -5.12 -10.98 3.15
N ALA A 107 -5.74 -11.45 2.06
CA ALA A 107 -6.14 -12.85 1.88
C ALA A 107 -4.94 -13.82 1.79
N LEU A 108 -3.74 -13.33 1.48
CA LEU A 108 -2.51 -14.14 1.44
C LEU A 108 -2.06 -14.58 2.84
N ALA A 109 -2.60 -13.97 3.90
CA ALA A 109 -2.40 -14.36 5.29
C ALA A 109 -0.92 -14.51 5.71
N PRO A 110 -0.05 -13.51 5.47
CA PRO A 110 1.37 -13.62 5.81
C PRO A 110 1.62 -13.60 7.32
N SER A 111 2.69 -14.24 7.76
CA SER A 111 3.20 -14.15 9.13
C SER A 111 3.95 -12.83 9.37
N THR A 112 4.48 -12.20 8.32
CA THR A 112 5.08 -10.86 8.37
C THR A 112 4.62 -10.00 7.20
N ALA A 113 4.21 -8.76 7.46
CA ALA A 113 3.82 -7.80 6.43
C ALA A 113 4.72 -6.55 6.49
N CYS A 114 5.31 -6.21 5.36
CA CYS A 114 6.13 -5.02 5.14
C CYS A 114 5.35 -4.03 4.27
N PHE A 115 5.39 -2.77 4.67
CA PHE A 115 4.61 -1.69 4.07
C PHE A 115 5.52 -0.72 3.33
N GLY A 116 4.98 0.02 2.37
CA GLY A 116 5.70 1.12 1.72
C GLY A 116 6.09 2.21 2.74
N HIS A 117 5.25 2.40 3.76
CA HIS A 117 5.47 3.33 4.86
C HIS A 117 5.06 2.72 6.22
N GLY A 118 5.89 2.95 7.23
CA GLY A 118 5.66 2.49 8.59
C GLY A 118 6.42 1.20 8.96
N ASP A 119 6.28 0.79 10.22
CA ASP A 119 6.94 -0.40 10.75
C ASP A 119 6.27 -1.70 10.26
N PRO A 120 7.04 -2.75 9.96
CA PRO A 120 6.48 -4.03 9.57
C PRO A 120 5.68 -4.66 10.72
N LEU A 121 4.66 -5.43 10.37
CA LEU A 121 3.99 -6.32 11.32
C LEU A 121 4.71 -7.67 11.35
N THR A 122 5.22 -8.07 12.50
CA THR A 122 5.88 -9.37 12.72
C THR A 122 5.11 -10.31 13.66
N THR A 123 4.01 -9.83 14.23
CA THR A 123 3.15 -10.57 15.17
C THR A 123 1.70 -10.38 14.74
N ASP A 124 0.92 -11.46 14.71
CA ASP A 124 -0.49 -11.47 14.30
C ASP A 124 -0.77 -10.78 12.96
N ALA A 125 0.22 -10.73 12.07
CA ALA A 125 0.20 -9.91 10.85
C ALA A 125 -1.02 -10.23 9.99
N ALA A 126 -1.28 -11.52 9.70
CA ALA A 126 -2.44 -11.95 8.94
C ALA A 126 -3.79 -11.46 9.51
N ALA A 127 -3.94 -11.50 10.84
CA ALA A 127 -5.19 -11.09 11.50
C ALA A 127 -5.38 -9.57 11.46
N LEU A 128 -4.33 -8.82 11.80
CA LEU A 128 -4.35 -7.36 11.80
C LEU A 128 -4.53 -6.80 10.38
N LEU A 129 -3.91 -7.42 9.38
CA LEU A 129 -4.02 -7.04 7.97
C LEU A 129 -5.45 -7.29 7.44
N ARG A 130 -6.05 -8.44 7.76
CA ARG A 130 -7.46 -8.72 7.41
C ARG A 130 -8.43 -7.74 8.05
N ALA A 131 -8.30 -7.51 9.35
CA ALA A 131 -9.16 -6.56 10.05
C ALA A 131 -9.02 -5.12 9.49
N ALA A 132 -7.83 -4.74 9.03
CA ALA A 132 -7.60 -3.46 8.37
C ALA A 132 -8.23 -3.39 6.97
N ALA A 133 -8.14 -4.46 6.18
CA ALA A 133 -8.78 -4.54 4.88
C ALA A 133 -10.31 -4.48 5.01
N GLU A 134 -10.91 -5.17 5.98
CA GLU A 134 -12.35 -5.11 6.26
C GLU A 134 -12.80 -3.68 6.60
N ARG A 135 -12.08 -2.97 7.49
CA ARG A 135 -12.35 -1.56 7.79
C ARG A 135 -12.25 -0.67 6.54
N ALA A 136 -11.24 -0.89 5.70
CA ALA A 136 -11.07 -0.13 4.47
C ALA A 136 -12.27 -0.32 3.51
N GLN A 137 -12.78 -1.55 3.39
CA GLN A 137 -13.99 -1.86 2.60
C GLN A 137 -15.22 -1.12 3.13
N GLU A 138 -15.42 -1.13 4.45
CA GLU A 138 -16.50 -0.40 5.12
C GLU A 138 -16.37 1.12 4.96
N GLU A 139 -15.14 1.62 4.94
CA GLU A 139 -14.81 3.04 4.76
C GLU A 139 -15.04 3.55 3.33
N SER A 140 -14.90 2.69 2.32
CA SER A 140 -15.11 3.01 0.91
C SER A 140 -16.55 2.88 0.40
N GLY A 141 -17.53 2.60 1.27
CA GLY A 141 -18.94 2.45 0.88
C GLY A 141 -19.61 3.75 0.38
N PRO A 142 -20.69 3.65 -0.43
CA PRO A 142 -21.30 4.77 -1.17
C PRO A 142 -21.97 5.86 -0.29
N ASP A 143 -22.15 5.62 1.01
CA ASP A 143 -22.93 6.48 1.92
C ASP A 143 -22.08 7.35 2.87
N ARG A 144 -20.76 7.49 2.66
CA ARG A 144 -19.90 8.19 3.65
C ARG A 144 -19.54 9.65 3.34
N PRO A 145 -19.51 10.51 4.38
CA PRO A 145 -18.95 11.87 4.28
C PRO A 145 -17.42 11.81 4.17
N GLY A 146 -16.83 12.82 3.53
CA GLY A 146 -15.38 12.92 3.24
C GLY A 146 -14.52 12.46 4.43
N GLY A 147 -13.70 11.44 4.18
CA GLY A 147 -13.00 10.69 5.22
C GLY A 147 -12.22 11.61 6.18
N ALA A 148 -12.33 11.37 7.48
CA ALA A 148 -11.47 12.01 8.47
C ALA A 148 -10.09 11.33 8.46
N ALA A 149 -9.04 12.08 8.82
CA ALA A 149 -7.71 11.51 8.99
C ALA A 149 -7.74 10.31 9.97
N PRO A 150 -6.90 9.28 9.76
CA PRO A 150 -6.66 8.30 10.79
C PRO A 150 -6.13 9.02 12.04
N VAL A 151 -6.94 9.04 13.11
CA VAL A 151 -6.60 9.73 14.37
C VAL A 151 -5.30 9.16 14.95
N SER A 152 -4.29 10.01 15.15
CA SER A 152 -3.07 9.66 15.89
C SER A 152 -3.34 9.56 17.40
N PRO A 153 -2.88 8.51 18.10
CA PRO A 153 -2.76 8.51 19.55
C PRO A 153 -1.54 9.36 20.00
N PRO A 154 -1.47 9.80 21.26
CA PRO A 154 -0.37 10.62 21.75
C PRO A 154 0.97 9.88 21.60
N ALA A 155 2.01 10.61 21.21
CA ALA A 155 3.37 10.11 21.14
C ALA A 155 3.72 9.37 22.43
N ARG A 156 4.13 8.11 22.32
CA ARG A 156 4.75 7.42 23.47
C ARG A 156 6.04 8.19 23.81
N PRO A 157 6.30 8.51 25.09
CA PRO A 157 7.58 9.09 25.46
C PRO A 157 8.70 8.10 25.07
N LEU A 158 9.81 8.63 24.56
CA LEU A 158 11.02 7.83 24.39
C LEU A 158 11.35 7.20 25.74
N ALA A 159 11.52 5.87 25.76
CA ALA A 159 12.12 5.21 26.91
C ALA A 159 13.57 5.70 27.04
N ASP A 160 13.95 6.12 28.25
CA ASP A 160 15.31 6.53 28.64
C ASP A 160 16.34 5.40 28.48
#